data_AF-A0A972M6E9-F1
#
_entry.id   AF-A0A972M6E9-F1
#
_cell.length_a   1.000
_cell.length_b   1.000
_cell.length_c   1.000
_cell.angle_alpha   90.00
_cell.angle_beta   90.00
_cell.angle_gamma   90.00
#
_symmetry.space_group_name_H-M   'P 1'
#
loop_
_entity.id
_entity.type
_entity.pdbx_description
1 polymer ?
#
loop_
_entity_poly.entity_id
_entity_poly.type
_entity_poly.pdbx_seq_one_letter_code
_entity_poly.pdbx_strand_id
1 'polypeptide(L)'
;MIKNLFRPSKEGVIQAIFKTSALNFLARVFGYLKQVSIAVLIGFSFDTDAFFLALSILGIFLTFTQVFDSLGIPNLVKARQKSLTTFHKLTASLLTFTTILAFGITIGVFILSPWLVNIALGFNEIERELLKEYLWLLLPYLFFSFFFHHFGAIHRSLKHFSVYFFGEFL
;
A
#
# COMPACT_ATOMS: atom_id res chain seq x y z
N MET A 1 -25.92 9.88 7.72
CA MET A 1 -25.31 9.90 6.38
C MET A 1 -24.01 9.07 6.32
N ILE A 2 -23.13 9.13 7.32
CA ILE A 2 -21.82 8.43 7.34
C ILE A 2 -21.93 6.89 7.45
N LYS A 3 -22.93 6.35 8.16
CA LYS A 3 -23.12 4.88 8.34
C LYS A 3 -23.31 4.06 7.05
N ASN A 4 -23.76 4.68 5.96
CA ASN A 4 -23.93 3.99 4.67
C ASN A 4 -22.67 4.03 3.79
N LEU A 5 -21.65 4.81 4.15
CA LEU A 5 -20.41 4.89 3.36
C LEU A 5 -19.56 3.62 3.52
N PHE A 6 -19.62 2.98 4.69
CA PHE A 6 -18.80 1.83 5.08
C PHE A 6 -19.39 0.46 4.73
N ARG A 7 -20.67 0.38 4.32
CA ARG A 7 -21.27 -0.91 3.98
C ARG A 7 -20.80 -1.34 2.59
N PRO A 8 -20.17 -2.51 2.45
CA PRO A 8 -19.85 -3.04 1.14
C PRO A 8 -21.17 -3.21 0.37
N SER A 9 -21.29 -2.50 -0.75
CA SER A 9 -22.43 -2.60 -1.64
C SER A 9 -21.92 -2.87 -3.04
N LYS A 10 -22.68 -3.65 -3.82
CA LYS A 10 -22.34 -3.92 -5.22
C LYS A 10 -22.50 -2.62 -6.01
N GLU A 11 -21.41 -2.12 -6.58
CA GLU A 11 -21.40 -0.86 -7.30
C GLU A 11 -21.54 -1.09 -8.82
N GLY A 12 -22.36 -0.25 -9.46
CA GLY A 12 -22.38 -0.15 -10.92
C GLY A 12 -21.10 0.51 -11.42
N VAL A 13 -20.67 0.21 -12.65
CA VAL A 13 -19.37 0.69 -13.19
C VAL A 13 -19.28 2.22 -13.18
N ILE A 14 -20.31 2.92 -13.65
CA ILE A 14 -20.35 4.39 -13.69
C ILE A 14 -20.26 4.98 -12.28
N GLN A 15 -21.07 4.45 -11.35
CA GLN A 15 -21.07 4.89 -9.96
C GLN A 15 -19.70 4.67 -9.30
N ALA A 16 -19.08 3.51 -9.54
CA ALA A 16 -17.76 3.19 -9.04
C ALA A 16 -16.73 4.20 -9.55
N ILE A 17 -16.69 4.47 -10.86
CA ILE A 17 -15.75 5.42 -11.46
C ILE A 17 -15.86 6.79 -10.80
N PHE A 18 -17.06 7.39 -10.74
CA PHE A 18 -17.22 8.72 -10.15
C PHE A 18 -16.79 8.76 -8.68
N LYS A 19 -17.22 7.78 -7.88
CA LYS A 19 -16.94 7.75 -6.45
C LYS A 19 -15.46 7.50 -6.16
N THR A 20 -14.82 6.57 -6.86
CA THR A 20 -13.40 6.25 -6.64
C THR A 20 -12.50 7.35 -7.19
N SER A 21 -12.84 7.97 -8.32
CA SER A 21 -12.11 9.14 -8.83
C SER A 21 -12.18 10.32 -7.87
N ALA A 22 -13.35 10.61 -7.28
CA ALA A 22 -13.49 11.66 -6.28
C ALA A 22 -12.67 11.37 -5.01
N LEU A 23 -12.71 10.13 -4.50
CA LEU A 23 -11.90 9.72 -3.34
C LEU A 23 -10.39 9.84 -3.64
N ASN A 24 -9.94 9.39 -4.81
CA ASN A 24 -8.55 9.52 -5.24
C ASN A 24 -8.10 10.98 -5.35
N PHE A 25 -8.96 11.84 -5.91
CA PHE A 25 -8.66 13.27 -6.00
C PHE A 25 -8.47 13.88 -4.61
N LEU A 26 -9.39 13.59 -3.69
CA LEU A 26 -9.28 14.06 -2.31
C LEU A 26 -8.01 13.51 -1.64
N ALA A 27 -7.73 12.21 -1.75
CA ALA A 27 -6.53 11.59 -1.19
C ALA A 27 -5.25 12.28 -1.69
N ARG A 28 -5.18 12.66 -2.97
CA ARG A 28 -4.06 13.41 -3.52
C ARG A 28 -3.96 14.82 -2.94
N VAL A 29 -5.07 15.55 -2.84
CA VAL A 29 -5.10 16.89 -2.24
C VAL A 29 -4.61 16.84 -0.79
N PHE A 30 -5.14 15.94 0.03
CA PHE A 30 -4.68 15.77 1.42
C PHE A 30 -3.23 15.28 1.49
N GLY A 31 -2.80 14.43 0.57
CA GLY A 31 -1.41 14.02 0.43
C GLY A 31 -0.49 15.22 0.20
N TYR A 32 -0.85 16.14 -0.69
CA TYR A 32 -0.08 17.37 -0.91
C TYR A 32 -0.11 18.30 0.29
N LEU A 33 -1.27 18.48 0.93
CA LEU A 33 -1.37 19.27 2.16
C LEU A 33 -0.47 18.70 3.27
N LYS A 34 -0.39 17.37 3.40
CA LYS A 34 0.54 16.72 4.34
C LYS A 34 2.00 17.09 4.03
N GLN A 35 2.40 17.03 2.76
CA GLN A 35 3.78 17.40 2.37
C GLN A 35 4.08 18.87 2.66
N VAL A 36 3.14 19.77 2.36
CA VAL A 36 3.28 21.20 2.69
C VAL A 36 3.37 21.40 4.19
N SER A 37 2.53 20.73 4.98
CA SER A 37 2.57 20.81 6.45
C SER A 37 3.89 20.31 7.01
N ILE A 38 4.44 19.19 6.50
CA ILE A 38 5.77 18.71 6.88
C ILE A 38 6.84 19.75 6.55
N ALA A 39 6.84 20.29 5.34
CA ALA A 39 7.83 21.29 4.93
C ALA A 39 7.73 22.59 5.74
N VAL A 40 6.53 23.05 6.11
CA VAL A 40 6.32 24.28 6.88
C VAL A 40 6.63 24.09 8.37
N LEU A 41 6.23 22.96 8.96
CA LEU A 41 6.34 22.72 10.40
C LEU A 41 7.71 22.14 10.80
N ILE A 42 8.27 21.27 9.97
CA ILE A 42 9.51 20.53 10.26
C ILE A 42 10.69 21.11 9.46
N GLY A 43 10.44 21.67 8.27
CA GLY A 43 11.48 22.22 7.41
C GLY A 43 12.19 21.15 6.57
N PHE A 44 13.29 21.56 5.93
CA PHE A 44 14.24 20.66 5.27
C PHE A 44 15.42 20.42 6.22
N SER A 45 15.34 19.34 6.97
CA SER A 45 16.41 18.85 7.85
C SER A 45 16.91 17.47 7.41
N PHE A 46 18.08 17.08 7.92
CA PHE A 46 18.64 15.75 7.77
C PHE A 46 17.66 14.62 8.14
N ASP A 47 16.83 14.84 9.16
CA ASP A 47 15.77 13.91 9.56
C ASP A 47 14.71 13.72 8.47
N THR A 48 14.17 14.82 7.94
CA THR A 48 13.16 14.76 6.86
C THR A 48 13.71 14.10 5.60
N ASP A 49 14.96 14.41 5.22
CA ASP A 49 15.58 13.83 4.02
C ASP A 49 15.79 12.31 4.19
N ALA A 50 16.29 11.89 5.35
CA ALA A 50 16.43 10.47 5.68
C ALA A 50 15.08 9.74 5.69
N PHE A 51 14.03 10.35 6.27
CA PHE A 51 12.68 9.78 6.27
C PHE A 51 12.10 9.64 4.85
N PHE A 52 12.18 10.68 4.02
CA PHE A 52 11.63 10.62 2.66
C PHE A 52 12.42 9.66 1.77
N LEU A 53 13.73 9.55 1.95
CA LEU A 53 14.53 8.57 1.24
C LEU A 53 14.21 7.15 1.71
N ALA A 54 14.03 6.90 3.01
CA ALA A 54 13.56 5.61 3.52
C ALA A 54 12.22 5.23 2.87
N LEU A 55 11.26 6.15 2.88
CA LEU A 55 9.95 5.94 2.26
C LEU A 55 10.07 5.64 0.76
N SER A 56 10.97 6.31 0.05
CA SER A 56 11.21 6.09 -1.39
C SER A 56 11.83 4.73 -1.67
N ILE A 57 12.82 4.30 -0.87
CA ILE A 57 13.42 2.96 -0.94
C ILE A 57 12.35 1.90 -0.70
N LEU A 58 11.52 2.06 0.33
CA LEU A 58 10.40 1.15 0.58
C LEU A 58 9.36 1.17 -0.54
N GLY A 59 9.16 2.33 -1.19
CA GLY A 59 8.32 2.48 -2.37
C GLY A 59 8.65 1.49 -3.49
N ILE A 60 9.94 1.17 -3.68
CA ILE A 60 10.37 0.14 -4.64
C ILE A 60 9.81 -1.22 -4.25
N PHE A 61 9.93 -1.62 -2.99
CA PHE A 61 9.41 -2.90 -2.48
C PHE A 61 7.88 -2.93 -2.45
N LEU A 62 7.23 -1.80 -2.23
CA LEU A 62 5.78 -1.67 -2.31
C LEU A 62 5.24 -1.91 -3.73
N THR A 63 6.04 -1.77 -4.79
CA THR A 63 5.58 -2.12 -6.15
C THR A 63 5.16 -3.58 -6.28
N PHE A 64 5.69 -4.49 -5.44
CA PHE A 64 5.26 -5.89 -5.42
C PHE A 64 3.78 -6.05 -5.05
N THR A 65 3.15 -5.08 -4.38
CA THR A 65 1.71 -5.14 -4.08
C THR A 65 0.85 -4.99 -5.35
N GLN A 66 1.39 -4.43 -6.45
CA GLN A 66 0.68 -4.29 -7.73
C GLN A 66 0.33 -5.64 -8.37
N VAL A 67 0.94 -6.74 -7.91
CA VAL A 67 0.56 -8.10 -8.33
C VAL A 67 -0.90 -8.42 -7.99
N PHE A 68 -1.43 -7.85 -6.90
CA PHE A 68 -2.82 -8.04 -6.49
C PHE A 68 -3.79 -7.37 -7.47
N ASP A 69 -3.41 -6.24 -8.05
CA ASP A 69 -4.21 -5.52 -9.03
C ASP A 69 -4.17 -6.18 -10.40
N SER A 70 -2.96 -6.46 -10.88
CA SER A 70 -2.71 -6.96 -12.22
C SER A 70 -3.08 -8.44 -12.40
N LEU A 71 -2.80 -9.28 -11.39
CA LEU A 71 -3.04 -10.72 -11.44
C LEU A 71 -4.12 -11.18 -10.45
N GLY A 72 -4.18 -10.59 -9.27
CA GLY A 72 -5.14 -10.99 -8.23
C GLY A 72 -6.59 -10.76 -8.64
N ILE A 73 -6.97 -9.53 -8.95
CA ILE A 73 -8.36 -9.16 -9.27
C ILE A 73 -8.90 -9.98 -10.46
N PRO A 74 -8.22 -10.07 -11.63
CA PRO A 74 -8.78 -10.78 -12.78
C PRO A 74 -8.99 -12.27 -12.50
N ASN A 75 -8.06 -12.92 -11.79
CA ASN A 75 -8.17 -14.34 -11.46
C ASN A 75 -9.26 -14.60 -10.41
N LEU A 76 -9.42 -13.71 -9.42
CA LEU A 76 -10.53 -13.77 -8.46
C LEU A 76 -11.88 -13.59 -9.16
N VAL A 77 -11.99 -12.66 -10.12
CA VAL A 77 -13.21 -12.48 -10.92
C VAL A 77 -13.54 -13.74 -11.72
N LYS A 78 -12.56 -14.34 -12.40
CA LYS A 78 -12.72 -15.61 -13.15
C LYS A 78 -13.12 -16.76 -12.22
N ALA A 79 -12.50 -16.87 -11.04
CA ALA A 79 -12.82 -17.90 -10.06
C ALA A 79 -14.27 -17.77 -9.56
N ARG A 80 -14.71 -16.54 -9.25
CA ARG A 80 -16.09 -16.25 -8.84
C ARG A 80 -17.12 -16.62 -9.91
N GLN A 81 -16.81 -16.37 -11.18
CA GLN A 81 -17.69 -16.73 -12.30
C GLN A 81 -17.85 -18.25 -12.47
N LYS A 82 -16.83 -19.03 -12.09
CA LYS A 82 -16.90 -20.50 -12.13
C LYS A 82 -17.75 -21.05 -10.99
N SER A 83 -17.42 -20.71 -9.75
CA SER A 83 -18.20 -21.09 -8.58
C SER A 83 -17.71 -20.37 -7.32
N LEU A 84 -18.57 -20.33 -6.28
CA LEU A 84 -18.18 -19.79 -4.98
C LEU A 84 -17.08 -20.63 -4.31
N THR A 85 -17.08 -21.95 -4.51
CA THR A 85 -16.05 -22.84 -3.95
C THR A 85 -14.69 -22.59 -4.59
N THR A 86 -14.62 -22.40 -5.92
CA THR A 86 -13.38 -22.01 -6.61
C THR A 86 -12.87 -20.65 -6.13
N PHE A 87 -13.77 -19.69 -5.91
CA PHE A 87 -13.42 -18.38 -5.37
C PHE A 87 -12.80 -18.47 -3.97
N HIS A 88 -13.40 -19.23 -3.06
CA HIS A 88 -12.86 -19.40 -1.70
C HIS A 88 -11.52 -20.13 -1.70
N LYS A 89 -11.36 -21.17 -2.53
CA LYS A 89 -10.06 -21.87 -2.69
C LYS A 89 -8.97 -20.93 -3.18
N LEU A 90 -9.26 -20.10 -4.19
CA LEU A 90 -8.29 -19.13 -4.70
C LEU A 90 -7.99 -18.04 -3.66
N THR A 91 -8.99 -17.57 -2.93
CA THR A 91 -8.82 -16.57 -1.87
C THR A 91 -7.90 -17.09 -0.75
N ALA A 92 -8.09 -18.34 -0.31
CA ALA A 92 -7.22 -18.97 0.68
C ALA A 92 -5.78 -19.13 0.17
N SER A 93 -5.61 -19.59 -1.08
CA SER A 93 -4.28 -19.69 -1.70
C SER A 93 -3.60 -18.32 -1.84
N LEU A 94 -4.36 -17.30 -2.22
CA LEU A 94 -3.87 -15.93 -2.32
C LEU A 94 -3.45 -15.37 -0.96
N LEU A 95 -4.14 -15.73 0.13
CA LEU A 95 -3.75 -15.32 1.48
C LEU A 95 -2.41 -15.95 1.88
N THR A 96 -2.21 -17.24 1.61
CA THR A 96 -0.91 -17.90 1.82
C THR A 96 0.20 -17.23 1.02
N PHE A 97 -0.05 -16.93 -0.27
CA PHE A 97 0.89 -16.19 -1.11
C PHE A 97 1.20 -14.80 -0.53
N THR A 98 0.16 -14.07 -0.07
CA THR A 98 0.30 -12.74 0.53
C THR A 98 1.17 -12.79 1.78
N THR A 99 0.94 -13.77 2.66
CA THR A 99 1.74 -13.95 3.88
C THR A 99 3.19 -14.24 3.54
N ILE A 100 3.46 -15.18 2.62
CA ILE A 100 4.82 -15.51 2.19
C ILE A 100 5.51 -14.27 1.59
N LEU A 101 4.82 -13.54 0.72
CA LEU A 101 5.37 -12.36 0.07
C LEU A 101 5.63 -11.22 1.08
N ALA A 102 4.69 -10.96 1.98
CA ALA A 102 4.82 -9.93 3.01
C ALA A 102 6.02 -10.21 3.94
N PHE A 103 6.15 -11.44 4.44
CA PHE A 103 7.30 -11.84 5.24
C PHE A 103 8.60 -11.82 4.43
N GLY A 104 8.61 -12.40 3.23
CA GLY A 104 9.80 -12.48 2.39
C GLY A 104 10.36 -11.11 2.03
N ILE A 105 9.49 -10.18 1.62
CA ILE A 105 9.90 -8.81 1.29
C ILE A 105 10.31 -8.04 2.55
N THR A 106 9.54 -8.11 3.63
CA THR A 106 9.86 -7.38 4.88
C THR A 106 11.18 -7.84 5.50
N ILE A 107 11.38 -9.17 5.61
CA ILE A 107 12.63 -9.75 6.10
C ILE A 107 13.78 -9.43 5.13
N GLY A 108 13.52 -9.50 3.82
CA GLY A 108 14.48 -9.11 2.79
C GLY A 108 14.98 -7.68 2.99
N VAL A 109 14.06 -6.71 3.18
CA VAL A 109 14.42 -5.31 3.45
C VAL A 109 15.18 -5.17 4.77
N PHE A 110 14.73 -5.84 5.84
CA PHE A 110 15.42 -5.79 7.13
C PHE A 110 16.88 -6.26 7.00
N ILE A 111 17.10 -7.42 6.37
CA ILE A 111 18.43 -7.96 6.13
C ILE A 111 19.22 -7.01 5.22
N LEU A 112 18.62 -6.51 4.13
CA LEU A 112 19.28 -5.65 3.16
C LEU A 112 19.57 -4.22 3.68
N SER A 113 18.94 -3.80 4.78
CA SER A 113 19.01 -2.43 5.31
C SER A 113 20.43 -1.87 5.47
N PRO A 114 21.46 -2.63 5.94
CA PRO A 114 22.83 -2.09 6.06
C PRO A 114 23.48 -1.76 4.70
N TRP A 115 23.00 -2.37 3.62
CA TRP A 115 23.46 -2.06 2.26
C TRP A 115 22.60 -1.00 1.59
N LEU A 116 21.28 -0.99 1.87
CA LEU A 116 20.35 -0.02 1.29
C LEU A 116 20.70 1.42 1.68
N VAL A 117 21.24 1.66 2.88
CA VAL A 117 21.67 3.01 3.29
C VAL A 117 22.77 3.59 2.40
N ASN A 118 23.53 2.74 1.69
CA ASN A 118 24.59 3.20 0.79
C ASN A 118 24.06 3.79 -0.53
N ILE A 119 22.77 3.64 -0.81
CA ILE A 119 22.10 4.30 -1.94
C ILE A 119 22.06 5.82 -1.73
N ALA A 120 22.11 6.28 -0.47
CA ALA A 120 22.13 7.68 -0.10
C ALA A 120 23.50 8.34 -0.39
N LEU A 121 23.75 8.64 -1.66
CA LEU A 121 24.93 9.38 -2.08
C LEU A 121 24.88 10.81 -1.50
N GLY A 122 25.94 11.21 -0.79
CA GLY A 122 26.04 12.52 -0.16
C GLY A 122 25.67 12.55 1.33
N PHE A 123 25.08 11.48 1.87
CA PHE A 123 24.78 11.38 3.30
C PHE A 123 26.05 11.07 4.11
N ASN A 124 26.24 11.82 5.20
CA ASN A 124 27.22 11.54 6.25
C ASN A 124 26.77 10.36 7.14
N GLU A 125 27.61 9.94 8.09
CA GLU A 125 27.33 8.78 8.95
C GLU A 125 26.04 8.94 9.79
N ILE A 126 25.79 10.14 10.33
CA ILE A 126 24.59 10.41 11.14
C ILE A 126 23.33 10.29 10.28
N GLU A 127 23.34 10.86 9.07
CA GLU A 127 22.21 10.78 8.13
C GLU A 127 21.94 9.34 7.69
N ARG A 128 22.99 8.51 7.53
CA ARG A 128 22.87 7.07 7.20
C ARG A 128 22.28 6.26 8.35
N GLU A 129 22.65 6.58 9.59
CA GLU A 129 22.05 5.97 10.77
C GLU A 129 20.55 6.32 10.86
N LEU A 130 20.19 7.60 10.70
CA LEU A 130 18.79 8.04 10.66
C LEU A 130 18.01 7.32 9.55
N LEU A 131 18.58 7.22 8.34
CA LEU A 131 17.96 6.50 7.23
C LEU A 131 17.68 5.03 7.58
N LYS A 132 18.62 4.37 8.26
CA LYS A 132 18.45 2.99 8.73
C LYS A 132 17.32 2.87 9.76
N GLU A 133 17.26 3.81 10.71
CA GLU A 133 16.21 3.85 11.72
C GLU A 133 14.84 4.03 11.09
N TYR A 134 14.69 4.97 10.15
CA TYR A 134 13.43 5.18 9.42
C TYR A 134 13.05 3.98 8.56
N LEU A 135 14.01 3.29 7.91
CA LEU A 135 13.74 2.04 7.20
C LEU A 135 13.13 0.99 8.13
N TRP A 136 13.71 0.80 9.32
CA TRP A 136 13.22 -0.16 10.31
C TRP A 136 11.86 0.24 10.89
N LEU A 137 11.68 1.53 11.19
CA LEU A 137 10.42 2.08 11.69
C LEU A 137 9.26 1.85 10.72
N LEU A 138 9.54 1.90 9.42
CA LEU A 138 8.55 1.74 8.36
C LEU A 138 8.35 0.27 7.91
N LEU A 139 9.09 -0.70 8.44
CA LEU A 139 8.88 -2.13 8.12
C LEU A 139 7.46 -2.63 8.44
N PRO A 140 6.83 -2.26 9.57
CA PRO A 140 5.43 -2.63 9.80
C PRO A 140 4.49 -2.08 8.73
N TYR A 141 4.71 -0.85 8.28
CA TYR A 141 3.94 -0.25 7.19
C TYR A 141 4.10 -1.04 5.89
N LEU A 142 5.33 -1.39 5.52
CA LEU A 142 5.61 -2.27 4.36
C LEU A 142 4.86 -3.60 4.48
N PHE A 143 4.97 -4.27 5.63
CA PHE A 143 4.35 -5.57 5.88
C PHE A 143 2.82 -5.52 5.73
N PHE A 144 2.17 -4.57 6.40
CA PHE A 144 0.71 -4.46 6.38
C PHE A 144 0.16 -3.98 5.04
N SER A 145 0.95 -3.28 4.23
CA SER A 145 0.55 -2.87 2.88
C SER A 145 0.18 -4.07 2.00
N PHE A 146 0.91 -5.19 2.09
CA PHE A 146 0.56 -6.41 1.34
C PHE A 146 -0.85 -6.92 1.68
N PHE A 147 -1.22 -6.92 2.97
CA PHE A 147 -2.55 -7.33 3.41
C PHE A 147 -3.62 -6.32 3.00
N PHE A 148 -3.31 -5.02 3.07
CA PHE A 148 -4.19 -3.96 2.58
C PHE A 148 -4.56 -4.16 1.10
N HIS A 149 -3.56 -4.34 0.23
CA HIS A 149 -3.80 -4.57 -1.20
C HIS A 149 -4.46 -5.92 -1.47
N HIS A 150 -4.14 -6.97 -0.70
CA HIS A 150 -4.79 -8.29 -0.77
C HIS A 150 -6.30 -8.19 -0.51
N PHE A 151 -6.71 -7.63 0.62
CA PHE A 151 -8.13 -7.46 0.94
C PHE A 151 -8.81 -6.50 -0.05
N GLY A 152 -8.08 -5.48 -0.49
CA GLY A 152 -8.50 -4.60 -1.58
C GLY A 152 -8.85 -5.35 -2.86
N ALA A 153 -8.02 -6.32 -3.27
CA ALA A 153 -8.27 -7.14 -4.45
C ALA A 153 -9.50 -8.04 -4.30
N ILE A 154 -9.69 -8.65 -3.12
CA ILE A 154 -10.90 -9.43 -2.81
C ILE A 154 -12.14 -8.55 -2.95
N HIS A 155 -12.17 -7.38 -2.30
CA HIS A 155 -13.30 -6.47 -2.35
C HIS A 155 -13.61 -5.97 -3.77
N ARG A 156 -12.59 -5.57 -4.53
CA ARG A 156 -12.76 -5.14 -5.93
C ARG A 156 -13.24 -6.27 -6.82
N SER A 157 -12.78 -7.51 -6.61
CA SER A 157 -13.30 -8.68 -7.34
C SER A 157 -14.79 -8.93 -7.06
N LEU A 158 -15.27 -8.56 -5.87
CA LEU A 158 -16.68 -8.64 -5.47
C LEU A 158 -17.54 -7.45 -5.95
N LYS A 159 -16.95 -6.45 -6.63
CA LYS A 159 -17.56 -5.17 -7.01
C LYS A 159 -17.81 -4.21 -5.84
N HIS A 160 -17.01 -4.31 -4.78
CA HIS A 160 -16.99 -3.36 -3.66
C HIS A 160 -15.78 -2.44 -3.82
N PHE A 161 -15.79 -1.56 -4.83
CA PHE A 161 -14.59 -0.80 -5.20
C PHE A 161 -14.25 0.28 -4.17
N SER A 162 -15.26 1.00 -3.69
CA SER A 162 -15.05 2.12 -2.78
C SER A 162 -14.38 1.75 -1.45
N VAL A 163 -14.50 0.50 -1.00
CA VAL A 163 -13.89 0.05 0.27
C VAL A 163 -12.37 0.20 0.21
N TYR A 164 -11.77 -0.17 -0.92
CA TYR A 164 -10.33 -0.07 -1.13
C TYR A 164 -9.87 1.39 -1.18
N PHE A 165 -10.49 2.22 -2.01
CA PHE A 165 -10.11 3.63 -2.19
C PHE A 165 -10.36 4.50 -0.95
N PHE A 166 -11.35 4.13 -0.14
CA PHE A 166 -11.51 4.78 1.16
C PHE A 166 -10.39 4.39 2.12
N GLY A 167 -9.92 3.15 2.07
CA GLY A 167 -8.75 2.72 2.82
C GLY A 167 -7.47 3.43 2.40
N GLU A 168 -7.29 3.75 1.11
CA GLU A 168 -6.14 4.54 0.61
C GLU A 168 -6.20 6.01 1.04
N PHE A 169 -7.39 6.51 1.39
CA PHE A 169 -7.58 7.87 1.87
C PHE A 169 -7.14 8.05 3.33
N LEU A 170 -7.24 6.99 4.15
CA LEU A 170 -6.85 6.98 5.56
C LEU A 170 -5.33 6.81 5.70
#